data_AF-A0A8T4EGF7-F1
#
_entry.id   AF-A0A8T4EGF7-F1
#
_cell.length_a   1.000
_cell.length_b   1.000
_cell.length_c   1.000
_cell.angle_alpha   90.00
_cell.angle_beta   90.00
_cell.angle_gamma   90.00
#
_symmetry.space_group_name_H-M   'P 1'
#
loop_
_entity.id
_entity.type
_entity.pdbx_description
1 polymer ?
#
loop_
_entity_poly.entity_id
_entity_poly.type
_entity_poly.pdbx_seq_one_letter_code
_entity_poly.pdbx_strand_id
1 'polypeptide(L)'
;MDDKSIPNLPIDYGFRDNIHFWFAEVKRPYKVRIPEDKGTNVNTVMYAAKRFDPTVEWTEEAAAKMVGVPRVFLKRVLEGVVKAAKKQGVTVITPEFMDIVRDKRSGEKNN
;
A
#
# COMPACT_ATOMS: atom_id res chain seq x y z
N MET A 1 -23.63 -14.93 9.90
CA MET A 1 -22.85 -14.37 11.03
C MET A 1 -22.36 -13.01 10.58
N ASP A 2 -22.71 -11.94 11.29
CA ASP A 2 -22.18 -10.61 10.98
C ASP A 2 -20.66 -10.61 11.22
N ASP A 3 -19.87 -10.38 10.17
CA ASP A 3 -18.40 -10.28 10.17
C ASP A 3 -17.83 -9.12 11.03
N LYS A 4 -18.65 -8.52 11.90
CA LYS A 4 -18.34 -7.30 12.67
C LYS A 4 -18.54 -7.43 14.18
N SER A 5 -19.08 -8.54 14.70
CA SER A 5 -19.19 -8.71 16.14
C SER A 5 -17.90 -9.29 16.70
N ILE A 6 -16.93 -8.44 17.03
CA ILE A 6 -15.74 -8.86 17.79
C ILE A 6 -16.25 -9.42 19.14
N PRO A 7 -15.95 -10.68 19.48
CA PRO A 7 -16.41 -11.27 20.73
C PRO A 7 -15.78 -10.55 21.93
N ASN A 8 -16.53 -10.44 23.03
CA ASN A 8 -16.02 -9.87 24.27
C ASN A 8 -15.08 -10.88 24.96
N LEU A 9 -13.81 -10.90 24.55
CA LEU A 9 -12.80 -11.85 25.04
C LEU A 9 -11.81 -11.16 25.98
N PRO A 10 -11.63 -11.60 27.23
CA PRO A 10 -10.70 -10.97 28.17
C PRO A 10 -9.25 -10.95 27.63
N ILE A 11 -8.49 -9.94 28.01
CA ILE A 11 -7.06 -9.83 27.69
C ILE A 11 -6.29 -10.64 28.73
N ASP A 12 -5.54 -11.64 28.29
CA ASP A 12 -4.67 -12.45 29.14
C ASP A 12 -3.35 -11.70 29.44
N TYR A 13 -3.01 -11.60 30.73
CA TYR A 13 -1.73 -11.07 31.23
C TYR A 13 -0.78 -12.18 31.68
N GLY A 14 -1.21 -13.44 31.60
CA GLY A 14 -0.45 -14.62 31.93
C GLY A 14 -0.42 -14.92 33.43
N PHE A 15 0.38 -15.93 33.77
CA PHE A 15 0.64 -16.36 35.14
C PHE A 15 1.70 -15.44 35.78
N ARG A 16 1.36 -14.75 36.89
CA ARG A 16 2.21 -13.65 37.41
C ARG A 16 2.70 -13.82 38.84
N ASP A 17 2.01 -14.56 39.69
CA ASP A 17 2.30 -14.68 41.13
C ASP A 17 2.44 -16.13 41.60
N ASN A 18 2.74 -17.05 40.68
CA ASN A 18 2.87 -18.49 40.91
C ASN A 18 1.60 -19.20 41.39
N ILE A 19 0.45 -18.54 41.41
CA ILE A 19 -0.84 -19.14 41.78
C ILE A 19 -2.04 -18.65 40.95
N HIS A 20 -1.92 -17.54 40.22
CA HIS A 20 -3.02 -16.97 39.44
C HIS A 20 -2.63 -16.65 38.00
N PHE A 21 -3.59 -16.89 37.10
CA PHE A 21 -3.64 -16.29 35.77
C PHE A 21 -4.39 -14.97 35.86
N TRP A 22 -3.77 -13.92 35.32
CA TRP A 22 -4.30 -12.57 35.38
C TRP A 22 -5.00 -12.24 34.07
N PHE A 23 -6.25 -11.78 34.15
CA PHE A 23 -7.03 -11.34 33.00
C PHE A 23 -7.54 -9.92 33.24
N ALA A 24 -7.70 -9.14 32.18
CA ALA A 24 -8.39 -7.85 32.22
C ALA A 24 -9.61 -7.86 31.30
N GLU A 25 -10.67 -7.17 31.74
CA GLU A 25 -11.83 -6.91 30.90
C GLU A 25 -11.45 -5.98 29.73
N VAL A 26 -12.00 -6.27 28.54
CA VAL A 26 -11.76 -5.46 27.35
C VAL A 26 -12.66 -4.23 27.35
N LYS A 27 -12.10 -3.09 26.97
CA LYS A 27 -12.90 -1.96 26.49
C LYS A 27 -13.44 -2.27 25.09
N ARG A 28 -14.53 -1.60 24.71
CA ARG A 28 -15.06 -1.67 23.34
C ARG A 28 -13.92 -1.41 22.33
N PRO A 29 -13.70 -2.30 21.34
CA PRO A 29 -12.69 -2.08 20.32
C PRO A 29 -12.90 -0.76 19.60
N TYR A 30 -11.81 -0.05 19.30
CA TYR A 30 -11.84 1.19 18.53
C TYR A 30 -10.89 1.09 17.34
N LYS A 31 -11.29 1.73 16.24
CA LYS A 31 -10.46 1.82 15.03
C LYS A 31 -9.56 3.05 15.11
N VAL A 32 -8.28 2.87 14.79
CA VAL A 32 -7.33 3.97 14.61
C VAL A 32 -7.12 4.17 13.11
N ARG A 33 -7.08 5.42 12.65
CA ARG A 33 -6.74 5.72 11.25
C ARG A 33 -5.27 5.40 11.01
N ILE A 34 -4.95 4.92 9.80
CA ILE A 34 -3.56 4.77 9.39
C ILE A 34 -2.92 6.17 9.41
N PRO A 35 -1.74 6.35 10.03
CA PRO A 35 -1.06 7.64 10.04
C PRO A 35 -0.77 8.12 8.62
N GLU A 36 -1.10 9.37 8.31
CA GLU A 36 -0.97 9.97 6.96
C GLU A 36 0.50 10.17 6.57
N ASP A 37 1.37 10.41 7.55
CA ASP A 37 2.83 10.51 7.45
C ASP A 37 3.52 9.17 7.17
N LYS A 38 2.82 8.05 7.41
CA LYS A 38 3.24 6.70 6.96
C LYS A 38 2.81 6.41 5.52
N GLY A 39 2.66 7.46 4.71
CA GLY A 39 2.63 7.35 3.25
C GLY A 39 3.81 6.51 2.75
N THR A 40 3.62 5.84 1.61
CA THR A 40 4.67 5.00 1.01
C THR A 40 5.86 5.90 0.65
N ASN A 41 6.94 5.88 1.44
CA ASN A 41 8.15 6.65 1.12
C ASN A 41 8.66 6.25 -0.28
N VAL A 42 9.27 7.19 -1.01
CA VAL A 42 9.88 6.97 -2.34
C VAL A 42 10.71 5.69 -2.38
N ASN A 43 11.53 5.43 -1.35
CA ASN A 43 12.33 4.21 -1.24
C ASN A 43 11.48 2.92 -1.23
N THR A 44 10.30 2.96 -0.59
CA THR A 44 9.38 1.81 -0.58
C THR A 44 8.78 1.59 -1.96
N VAL A 45 8.42 2.67 -2.69
CA VAL A 45 7.94 2.56 -4.07
C VAL A 45 9.04 2.02 -4.98
N MET A 46 10.24 2.59 -4.91
CA MET A 46 11.41 2.16 -5.70
C MET A 46 11.74 0.68 -5.47
N TYR A 47 11.74 0.25 -4.21
CA TYR A 47 11.94 -1.15 -3.86
C TYR A 47 10.83 -2.05 -4.42
N ALA A 48 9.57 -1.62 -4.33
CA ALA A 48 8.45 -2.36 -4.90
C ALA A 48 8.51 -2.44 -6.43
N ALA A 49 8.87 -1.35 -7.11
CA ALA A 49 8.99 -1.27 -8.57
C ALA A 49 10.10 -2.18 -9.09
N LYS A 50 11.30 -2.10 -8.50
CA LYS A 50 12.46 -2.93 -8.86
C LYS A 50 12.17 -4.43 -8.73
N ARG A 51 11.42 -4.81 -7.68
CA ARG A 51 11.02 -6.20 -7.46
C ARG A 51 9.87 -6.64 -8.36
N PHE A 52 9.00 -5.71 -8.77
CA PHE A 52 7.87 -6.02 -9.63
C PHE A 52 8.32 -6.42 -11.03
N ASP A 53 9.23 -5.65 -11.64
CA ASP A 53 9.81 -6.00 -12.93
C ASP A 53 11.26 -5.46 -13.06
N PRO A 54 12.29 -6.31 -12.94
CA PRO A 54 13.68 -5.90 -13.04
C PRO A 54 14.11 -5.42 -14.43
N THR A 55 13.29 -5.62 -15.47
CA THR A 55 13.62 -5.19 -16.84
C THR A 55 13.26 -3.72 -17.11
N VAL A 56 12.54 -3.10 -16.18
CA VAL A 56 12.07 -1.72 -16.28
C VAL A 56 12.63 -0.92 -15.11
N GLU A 57 13.51 0.02 -15.40
CA GLU A 57 14.10 0.92 -14.41
C GLU A 57 13.16 2.10 -14.13
N TRP A 58 13.20 2.61 -12.91
CA TRP A 58 12.38 3.73 -12.46
C TRP A 58 13.28 4.85 -11.96
N THR A 59 12.96 6.10 -12.30
CA THR A 59 13.64 7.24 -11.67
C THR A 59 12.99 7.58 -10.33
N GLU A 60 13.75 8.25 -9.46
CA GLU A 60 13.27 8.63 -8.13
C GLU A 60 12.08 9.59 -8.21
N GLU A 61 12.08 10.49 -9.19
CA GLU A 61 11.01 11.46 -9.44
C GLU A 61 9.72 10.77 -9.92
N ALA A 62 9.84 9.70 -10.71
CA ALA A 62 8.70 8.88 -11.12
C ALA A 62 8.09 8.14 -9.91
N ALA A 63 8.92 7.61 -9.03
CA ALA A 63 8.49 6.97 -7.79
C ALA A 63 7.86 7.96 -6.80
N ALA A 64 8.31 9.22 -6.77
CA ALA A 64 7.70 10.27 -5.95
C ALA A 64 6.23 10.53 -6.31
N LYS A 65 5.86 10.46 -7.60
CA LYS A 65 4.45 10.58 -8.05
C LYS A 65 3.54 9.46 -7.54
N MET A 66 4.11 8.38 -7.03
CA MET A 66 3.39 7.19 -6.54
C MET A 66 3.25 7.15 -5.02
N VAL A 67 3.90 8.05 -4.28
CA VAL A 67 3.88 8.10 -2.80
C VAL A 67 2.45 8.22 -2.25
N GLY A 68 1.58 8.97 -2.94
CA GLY A 68 0.18 9.16 -2.57
C GLY A 68 -0.73 7.95 -2.84
N VAL A 69 -0.24 6.91 -3.52
CA VAL A 69 -1.01 5.70 -3.80
C VAL A 69 -1.02 4.79 -2.55
N PRO A 70 -2.20 4.40 -2.02
CA PRO A 70 -2.27 3.47 -0.91
C PRO A 70 -1.60 2.14 -1.26
N ARG A 71 -0.84 1.55 -0.34
CA ARG A 71 -0.04 0.34 -0.56
C ARG A 71 -0.82 -0.83 -1.17
N VAL A 72 -2.08 -1.01 -0.77
CA VAL A 72 -2.96 -2.07 -1.29
C VAL A 72 -3.20 -1.97 -2.80
N PHE A 73 -3.09 -0.77 -3.38
CA PHE A 73 -3.26 -0.53 -4.82
C PHE A 73 -1.93 -0.46 -5.57
N LEU A 74 -0.79 -0.38 -4.88
CA LEU A 74 0.52 -0.16 -5.49
C LEU A 74 0.84 -1.19 -6.57
N LYS A 75 0.59 -2.49 -6.28
CA LYS A 75 0.79 -3.59 -7.24
C LYS A 75 0.02 -3.37 -8.54
N ARG A 76 -1.27 -3.02 -8.46
CA ARG A 76 -2.15 -2.82 -9.63
C ARG A 76 -1.70 -1.61 -10.46
N VAL A 77 -1.23 -0.55 -9.80
CA VAL A 77 -0.72 0.63 -10.51
C VAL A 77 0.61 0.32 -11.21
N LEU A 78 1.55 -0.32 -10.51
CA LEU A 78 2.83 -0.76 -11.08
C LEU A 78 2.63 -1.64 -12.32
N GLU A 79 1.75 -2.63 -12.24
CA GLU A 79 1.39 -3.49 -13.38
C GLU A 79 0.88 -2.68 -14.58
N GLY A 80 0.02 -1.70 -14.33
CA GLY A 80 -0.50 -0.82 -15.37
C GLY A 80 0.59 0.02 -16.06
N VAL A 81 1.51 0.58 -15.28
CA VAL A 81 2.61 1.41 -15.81
C VAL A 81 3.59 0.54 -16.59
N VAL A 82 4.02 -0.59 -16.04
CA VAL A 82 4.95 -1.52 -16.71
C VAL A 82 4.36 -2.07 -18.01
N LYS A 83 3.06 -2.43 -18.02
CA LYS A 83 2.39 -2.87 -19.26
C LYS A 83 2.36 -1.76 -20.31
N ALA A 84 2.10 -0.52 -19.91
CA ALA A 84 2.13 0.62 -20.82
C ALA A 84 3.54 0.91 -21.35
N ALA A 85 4.56 0.74 -20.51
CA ALA A 85 5.97 0.94 -20.85
C ALA A 85 6.44 -0.09 -21.87
N LYS A 86 6.17 -1.38 -21.61
CA LYS A 86 6.48 -2.46 -22.56
C LYS A 86 5.76 -2.28 -23.90
N LYS A 87 4.51 -1.83 -23.90
CA LYS A 87 3.77 -1.55 -25.14
C LYS A 87 4.41 -0.42 -25.97
N GLN A 88 5.06 0.54 -25.33
CA GLN A 88 5.72 1.69 -25.98
C GLN A 88 7.23 1.48 -26.15
N GLY A 89 7.78 0.33 -25.74
CA GLY A 89 9.21 0.04 -25.79
C GLY A 89 10.05 0.86 -24.81
N VAL A 90 9.44 1.43 -23.77
CA VAL A 90 10.12 2.25 -22.77
C VAL A 90 10.69 1.35 -21.67
N THR A 91 11.99 1.46 -21.42
CA THR A 91 12.72 0.70 -20.39
C THR A 91 13.02 1.52 -19.14
N VAL A 92 12.92 2.85 -19.21
CA VAL A 92 13.14 3.77 -18.08
C VAL A 92 11.89 4.60 -17.85
N ILE A 93 11.26 4.45 -16.69
CA ILE A 93 10.06 5.18 -16.30
C ILE A 93 10.46 6.52 -15.70
N THR A 94 10.18 7.59 -16.44
CA THR A 94 10.39 8.98 -16.02
C THR A 94 9.08 9.61 -15.53
N PRO A 95 9.15 10.74 -14.79
CA PRO A 95 7.95 11.47 -14.39
C PRO A 95 7.05 11.90 -15.56
N GLU A 96 7.60 12.18 -16.74
CA GLU A 96 6.82 12.54 -17.95
C GLU A 96 6.03 11.34 -18.48
N PHE A 97 6.64 10.15 -18.49
CA PHE A 97 5.94 8.92 -18.88
C PHE A 97 4.75 8.64 -17.94
N MET A 98 4.92 8.90 -16.64
CA MET A 98 3.87 8.76 -15.65
C MET A 98 2.70 9.72 -15.90
N ASP A 99 2.95 10.95 -16.35
CA ASP A 99 1.89 11.90 -16.71
C ASP A 99 1.13 11.43 -17.95
N ILE A 100 1.83 10.96 -18.99
CA ILE A 100 1.20 10.42 -20.21
C ILE A 100 0.28 9.23 -19.89
N VAL A 101 0.72 8.33 -19.00
CA VAL A 101 -0.09 7.16 -18.59
C VAL A 101 -1.30 7.59 -17.74
N ARG A 102 -1.15 8.63 -16.92
CA ARG A 102 -2.26 9.19 -16.12
C ARG A 102 -3.31 9.86 -17.01
N ASP A 103 -2.87 10.65 -17.98
CA ASP A 103 -3.76 11.43 -18.86
C ASP A 103 -4.55 10.52 -19.82
N LYS A 104 -3.94 9.43 -20.31
CA LYS A 104 -4.65 8.38 -21.07
C LYS A 104 -5.80 7.76 -20.26
N ARG A 105 -5.60 7.55 -18.94
CA ARG A 105 -6.62 6.98 -18.05
C ARG A 105 -7.71 7.96 -17.62
N SER A 106 -7.43 9.27 -17.60
CA SER A 106 -8.49 10.28 -17.38
C SER A 106 -9.38 10.46 -18.62
N GLY A 107 -8.80 10.32 -19.82
CA GLY A 107 -9.57 10.36 -21.06
C GLY A 107 -10.57 9.20 -21.20
N GLU A 108 -10.19 8.00 -20.75
CA GLU A 108 -11.07 6.81 -20.78
C GLU A 108 -12.21 6.83 -19.75
N LYS A 109 -12.17 7.70 -18.72
CA LYS A 109 -13.25 7.82 -17.72
C LYS A 109 -14.39 8.76 -18.14
N ASN A 110 -14.18 9.56 -19.18
CA ASN A 110 -15.17 10.52 -19.70
C ASN A 110 -15.93 9.99 -20.92
N ASN A 111 -15.91 8.68 -21.19
CA ASN A 111 -16.64 8.04 -22.28
C ASN A 111 -17.40 6.80 -21.79
#